data_AF-A0A2E2ZDE9-F1
#
_entry.id   AF-A0A2E2ZDE9-F1
#
_cell.length_a   1.000
_cell.length_b   1.000
_cell.length_c   1.000
_cell.angle_alpha   90.00
_cell.angle_beta   90.00
_cell.angle_gamma   90.00
#
_symmetry.space_group_name_H-M   'P 1'
#
loop_
_entity.id
_entity.type
_entity.pdbx_description
1 polymer ?
#
loop_
_entity_poly.entity_id
_entity_poly.type
_entity_poly.pdbx_seq_one_letter_code
_entity_poly.pdbx_strand_id
1 'polypeptide(L)'
;MRLIKAQSTNLRSIRGKGVRYDINDQVIMDSKTGMLVPKGPQRDRPFYPENGFVRYNTNTDQLEVYQNGAWRNIKFKEPNQDPGIVQQSLGVGDEVETDFGPLNSADADFPVPAAAQNVLVFVENVFQISTTNYILVQNPAGKTPGWYIRFSTAVPFGKPVTVLHNFDK
;
A
#
# COMPACT_ATOMS: atom_id res chain seq x y z
N MET A 1 -17.30 -23.60 45.95
CA MET A 1 -16.41 -22.75 45.12
C MET A 1 -17.27 -21.86 44.23
N ARG A 2 -17.00 -20.56 44.16
CA ARG A 2 -17.75 -19.64 43.26
C ARG A 2 -17.11 -19.69 41.88
N LEU A 3 -17.86 -20.15 40.87
CA LEU A 3 -17.39 -20.20 39.49
C LEU A 3 -17.19 -18.78 38.97
N ILE A 4 -15.96 -18.42 38.62
CA ILE A 4 -15.64 -17.10 38.06
C ILE A 4 -15.62 -17.24 36.54
N LYS A 5 -16.47 -16.48 35.85
CA LYS A 5 -16.65 -16.52 34.38
C LYS A 5 -15.58 -15.73 33.60
N ALA A 6 -14.54 -15.22 34.27
CA ALA A 6 -13.45 -14.49 33.61
C ALA A 6 -12.22 -14.36 34.51
N GLN A 7 -11.03 -14.45 33.94
CA GLN A 7 -9.77 -14.10 34.60
C GLN A 7 -9.48 -12.60 34.37
N SER A 8 -8.91 -11.91 35.36
CA SER A 8 -8.54 -10.49 35.27
C SER A 8 -7.16 -10.25 35.88
N THR A 9 -6.37 -9.39 35.23
CA THR A 9 -5.08 -8.88 35.76
C THR A 9 -5.24 -7.86 36.89
N ASN A 10 -6.47 -7.40 37.17
CA ASN A 10 -6.72 -6.46 38.25
C ASN A 10 -6.64 -7.12 39.63
N LEU A 11 -5.59 -6.80 40.39
CA LEU A 11 -5.30 -7.37 41.71
C LEU A 11 -6.26 -6.88 42.82
N ARG A 12 -6.98 -5.78 42.61
CA ARG A 12 -7.85 -5.16 43.62
C ARG A 12 -9.31 -5.57 43.47
N SER A 13 -9.76 -5.87 42.25
CA SER A 13 -11.12 -6.30 41.99
C SER A 13 -11.23 -7.06 40.68
N ILE A 14 -11.87 -8.23 40.74
CA ILE A 14 -12.20 -9.03 39.55
C ILE A 14 -13.16 -8.31 38.58
N ARG A 15 -13.82 -7.22 39.00
CA ARG A 15 -14.67 -6.37 38.13
C ARG A 15 -14.01 -5.04 37.75
N GLY A 16 -12.80 -4.77 38.25
CA GLY A 16 -12.04 -3.59 37.88
C GLY A 16 -11.45 -3.69 36.48
N LYS A 17 -11.01 -2.55 35.97
CA LYS A 17 -10.32 -2.41 34.67
C LYS A 17 -9.04 -3.23 34.62
N GLY A 18 -8.72 -3.80 33.47
CA GLY A 18 -7.52 -4.60 33.24
C GLY A 18 -7.64 -5.43 31.97
N VAL A 19 -6.65 -6.28 31.71
CA VAL A 19 -6.73 -7.32 30.68
C VAL A 19 -7.53 -8.50 31.24
N ARG A 20 -8.56 -8.93 30.51
CA ARG A 20 -9.50 -9.98 30.93
C ARG A 20 -9.60 -11.05 29.86
N TYR A 21 -9.72 -12.30 30.29
CA TYR A 21 -10.05 -13.44 29.43
C TYR A 21 -11.39 -14.01 29.87
N ASP A 22 -12.37 -14.09 28.96
CA ASP A 22 -13.74 -14.50 29.26
C ASP A 22 -14.07 -15.92 28.76
N ILE A 23 -15.31 -16.39 29.04
CA ILE A 23 -15.77 -17.71 28.60
C ILE A 23 -15.98 -17.83 27.08
N ASN A 24 -15.90 -16.73 26.34
CA ASN A 24 -16.06 -16.69 24.88
C ASN A 24 -14.70 -16.62 24.16
N ASP A 25 -13.58 -16.90 24.86
CA ASP A 25 -12.23 -16.87 24.29
C ASP A 25 -11.81 -15.46 23.82
N GLN A 26 -12.29 -14.42 24.52
CA GLN A 26 -11.94 -13.03 24.21
C GLN A 26 -10.89 -12.48 25.16
N VAL A 27 -9.86 -11.83 24.61
CA VAL A 27 -8.96 -10.95 25.36
C VAL A 27 -9.49 -9.53 25.32
N ILE A 28 -10.01 -9.04 26.45
CA ILE A 28 -10.58 -7.70 26.59
C ILE A 28 -9.58 -6.80 27.31
N MET A 29 -9.16 -5.72 26.66
CA MET A 29 -8.30 -4.69 27.26
C MET A 29 -9.14 -3.50 27.74
N ASP A 30 -9.64 -3.56 28.97
CA ASP A 30 -10.53 -2.54 29.52
C ASP A 30 -9.75 -1.28 29.93
N SER A 31 -9.72 -0.30 29.03
CA SER A 31 -9.10 1.02 29.21
C SER A 31 -9.94 2.10 28.51
N LYS A 32 -9.90 3.33 29.05
CA LYS A 32 -10.53 4.52 28.42
C LYS A 32 -9.54 5.36 27.62
N THR A 33 -8.24 5.06 27.69
CA THR A 33 -7.19 5.88 27.10
C THR A 33 -6.63 5.23 25.84
N GLY A 34 -6.18 3.98 25.94
CA GLY A 34 -5.70 3.21 24.80
C GLY A 34 -4.95 1.96 25.21
N MET A 35 -4.59 1.18 24.18
CA MET A 35 -3.61 0.10 24.24
C MET A 35 -2.34 0.60 23.53
N LEU A 36 -1.21 0.60 24.22
CA LEU A 36 0.08 0.84 23.59
C LEU A 36 0.62 -0.49 23.06
N VAL A 37 0.66 -0.64 21.74
CA VAL A 37 1.31 -1.77 21.07
C VAL A 37 2.84 -1.60 21.13
N PRO A 38 3.64 -2.69 20.94
CA PRO A 38 5.08 -2.55 20.76
C PRO A 38 5.41 -1.47 19.72
N LYS A 39 6.36 -0.60 20.03
CA LYS A 39 6.73 0.55 19.21
C LYS A 39 8.24 0.61 19.02
N GLY A 40 8.70 0.85 17.80
CA GLY A 40 10.12 1.02 17.50
C GLY A 40 10.41 1.10 16.01
N PRO A 41 11.67 1.32 15.61
CA PRO A 41 12.09 1.29 14.22
C PRO A 41 11.91 -0.09 13.58
N GLN A 42 12.03 -0.15 12.25
CA GLN A 42 11.96 -1.36 11.44
C GLN A 42 13.01 -2.41 11.84
N ARG A 43 14.20 -1.97 12.28
CA ARG A 43 15.25 -2.87 12.79
C ARG A 43 14.86 -3.61 14.08
N ASP A 44 13.86 -3.13 14.80
CA ASP A 44 13.36 -3.75 16.04
C ASP A 44 12.17 -4.69 15.76
N ARG A 45 11.90 -5.03 14.49
CA ARG A 45 10.93 -6.06 14.15
C ARG A 45 11.38 -7.40 14.75
N PRO A 46 10.47 -8.20 15.32
CA PRO A 46 10.78 -9.55 15.77
C PRO A 46 11.49 -10.36 14.69
N PHE A 47 12.51 -11.13 15.08
CA PHE A 47 13.27 -11.99 14.15
C PHE A 47 12.43 -13.17 13.64
N TYR A 48 11.49 -13.65 14.46
CA TYR A 48 10.51 -14.69 14.13
C TYR A 48 9.09 -14.12 14.30
N PRO A 49 8.58 -13.30 13.37
CA PRO A 49 7.25 -12.76 13.45
C PRO A 49 6.19 -13.82 13.13
N GLU A 50 5.04 -13.78 13.82
CA GLU A 50 3.88 -14.64 13.56
C GLU A 50 2.75 -13.85 12.92
N ASN A 51 2.00 -14.50 12.02
CA ASN A 51 0.83 -13.88 11.40
C ASN A 51 -0.18 -13.45 12.47
N GLY A 52 -0.56 -12.17 12.47
CA GLY A 52 -1.43 -11.55 13.47
C GLY A 52 -0.71 -10.60 14.42
N PHE A 53 0.62 -10.54 14.42
CA PHE A 53 1.35 -9.54 15.21
C PHE A 53 1.00 -8.11 14.79
N VAL A 54 0.81 -7.21 15.75
CA VAL A 54 0.56 -5.77 15.53
C VAL A 54 1.58 -4.94 16.29
N ARG A 55 2.16 -3.92 15.64
CA ARG A 55 3.12 -2.98 16.25
C ARG A 55 3.08 -1.61 15.56
N TYR A 56 3.70 -0.59 16.15
CA TYR A 56 3.86 0.74 15.56
C TYR A 56 5.32 0.95 15.11
N ASN A 57 5.52 1.27 13.84
CA ASN A 57 6.84 1.48 13.26
C ASN A 57 7.20 2.96 13.24
N THR A 58 8.31 3.34 13.88
CA THR A 58 8.76 4.75 13.96
C THR A 58 9.61 5.20 12.79
N ASN A 59 9.92 4.33 11.83
CA ASN A 59 10.54 4.75 10.57
C ASN A 59 9.49 5.21 9.55
N THR A 60 8.30 4.61 9.58
CA THR A 60 7.20 4.92 8.66
C THR A 60 6.04 5.66 9.35
N ASP A 61 6.13 5.86 10.67
CA ASP A 61 5.10 6.47 11.52
C ASP A 61 3.70 5.83 11.38
N GLN A 62 3.65 4.52 11.14
CA GLN A 62 2.43 3.77 10.85
C GLN A 62 2.26 2.57 11.77
N LEU A 63 1.00 2.18 11.99
CA LEU A 63 0.64 0.90 12.59
C LEU A 63 0.85 -0.20 11.53
N GLU A 64 1.58 -1.25 11.88
CA GLU A 64 1.88 -2.37 10.99
C GLU A 64 1.39 -3.69 11.60
N VAL A 65 0.91 -4.59 10.74
CA VAL A 65 0.52 -5.97 11.07
C VAL A 65 1.40 -6.93 10.27
N TYR A 66 1.84 -8.01 10.90
CA TYR A 66 2.48 -9.11 10.18
C TYR A 66 1.40 -10.05 9.66
N GLN A 67 1.28 -10.18 8.35
CA GLN A 67 0.27 -11.02 7.71
C GLN A 67 0.80 -11.61 6.41
N ASN A 68 0.39 -12.85 6.12
CA ASN A 68 0.82 -13.59 4.94
C ASN A 68 2.35 -13.57 4.75
N GLY A 69 3.10 -13.72 5.85
CA GLY A 69 4.56 -13.78 5.82
C GLY A 69 5.29 -12.43 5.64
N ALA A 70 4.57 -11.30 5.70
CA ALA A 70 5.17 -9.98 5.53
C ALA A 70 4.59 -8.92 6.49
N TRP A 71 5.40 -7.93 6.84
CA TRP A 71 4.92 -6.73 7.52
C TRP A 71 4.15 -5.86 6.52
N ARG A 72 2.96 -5.42 6.91
CA ARG A 72 2.11 -4.55 6.11
C ARG A 72 1.51 -3.47 6.98
N ASN A 73 1.43 -2.26 6.44
CA ASN A 73 0.85 -1.13 7.17
C ASN A 73 -0.67 -1.22 7.15
N ILE A 74 -1.31 -0.85 8.26
CA ILE A 74 -2.77 -0.73 8.34
C ILE A 74 -3.16 0.60 7.70
N LYS A 75 -4.00 0.54 6.67
CA LYS A 75 -4.48 1.73 5.97
C LYS A 75 -5.71 2.32 6.66
N PHE A 76 -5.77 3.65 6.69
CA PHE A 76 -6.96 4.37 7.10
C PHE A 76 -8.08 4.22 6.06
N LYS A 77 -9.32 4.47 6.45
CA LYS A 77 -10.44 4.66 5.51
C LYS A 77 -10.38 6.07 4.92
N GLU A 78 -9.23 6.43 4.37
CA GLU A 78 -8.92 7.74 3.80
C GLU A 78 -8.18 7.52 2.46
N PRO A 79 -8.22 8.50 1.52
CA PRO A 79 -7.46 8.39 0.29
C PRO A 79 -5.98 8.15 0.58
N ASN A 80 -5.33 7.26 -0.17
CA ASN A 80 -3.91 6.98 0.03
C ASN A 80 -3.10 8.29 0.02
N GLN A 81 -2.34 8.55 1.08
CA GLN A 81 -1.47 9.72 1.22
C GLN A 81 0.02 9.38 1.03
N ASP A 82 0.36 8.10 0.90
CA ASP A 82 1.75 7.64 0.84
C ASP A 82 1.90 6.58 -0.28
N PRO A 83 2.39 6.97 -1.46
CA PRO A 83 2.72 8.35 -1.90
C PRO A 83 1.49 9.15 -2.39
N GLY A 84 0.29 8.56 -2.37
CA GLY A 84 -0.92 9.13 -2.99
C GLY A 84 -0.88 9.11 -4.52
N ILE A 85 -1.67 9.96 -5.17
CA ILE A 85 -1.66 10.06 -6.64
C ILE A 85 -0.36 10.73 -7.10
N VAL A 86 0.40 10.03 -7.94
CA VAL A 86 1.67 10.54 -8.49
C VAL A 86 1.49 10.86 -9.96
N GLN A 87 1.89 12.07 -10.36
CA GLN A 87 1.93 12.49 -11.75
C GLN A 87 3.35 12.33 -12.30
N GLN A 88 3.50 11.52 -13.35
CA GLN A 88 4.75 11.26 -14.04
C GLN A 88 4.68 11.80 -15.47
N SER A 89 5.65 12.63 -15.86
CA SER A 89 5.90 12.94 -17.27
C SER A 89 6.80 11.86 -17.87
N LEU A 90 6.41 11.31 -19.02
CA LEU A 90 7.17 10.28 -19.75
C LEU A 90 7.92 10.85 -20.97
N GLY A 91 7.98 12.17 -21.10
CA GLY A 91 8.58 12.85 -22.25
C GLY A 91 7.57 13.22 -23.33
N VAL A 92 8.06 13.43 -24.55
CA VAL A 92 7.27 13.88 -25.72
C VAL A 92 7.37 12.85 -26.83
N GLY A 93 6.32 12.74 -27.65
CA GLY A 93 6.33 11.91 -28.86
C GLY A 93 7.20 12.48 -29.97
N ASP A 94 7.62 11.60 -30.86
CA ASP A 94 8.49 11.88 -32.01
C ASP A 94 7.96 11.28 -33.33
N GLU A 95 6.69 10.86 -33.36
CA GLU A 95 6.03 10.15 -34.47
C GLU A 95 6.53 8.73 -34.74
N VAL A 96 7.46 8.20 -33.94
CA VAL A 96 8.00 6.84 -34.10
C VAL A 96 7.82 6.01 -32.84
N GLU A 97 8.11 6.59 -31.67
CA GLU A 97 8.08 5.93 -30.38
C GLU A 97 6.65 5.55 -29.98
N THR A 98 6.53 4.33 -29.44
CA THR A 98 5.27 3.77 -28.93
C THR A 98 5.37 3.35 -27.46
N ASP A 99 6.58 3.15 -26.94
CA ASP A 99 6.87 2.67 -25.59
C ASP A 99 7.40 3.79 -24.68
N PHE A 100 6.55 4.22 -23.75
CA PHE A 100 6.80 5.31 -22.81
C PHE A 100 6.93 4.77 -21.37
N GLY A 101 8.05 5.08 -20.71
CA GLY A 101 8.42 4.55 -19.39
C GLY A 101 9.94 4.65 -19.13
N PRO A 102 10.47 4.01 -18.06
CA PRO A 102 9.74 3.17 -17.11
C PRO A 102 8.69 3.94 -16.29
N LEU A 103 7.62 3.25 -15.94
CA LEU A 103 6.62 3.76 -15.00
C LEU A 103 7.22 3.83 -13.59
N ASN A 104 6.93 4.93 -12.90
CA ASN A 104 7.37 5.18 -11.54
C ASN A 104 6.21 5.75 -10.71
N SER A 105 5.57 4.89 -9.95
CA SER A 105 4.48 5.26 -9.04
C SER A 105 4.94 5.92 -7.74
N ALA A 106 6.26 6.00 -7.51
CA ALA A 106 6.90 6.33 -6.24
C ALA A 106 6.51 5.44 -5.03
N ASP A 107 5.76 4.36 -5.26
CA ASP A 107 5.40 3.37 -4.24
C ASP A 107 6.44 2.24 -4.26
N ALA A 108 7.22 2.11 -3.19
CA ALA A 108 8.27 1.09 -3.10
C ALA A 108 7.73 -0.33 -2.86
N ASP A 109 6.55 -0.44 -2.23
CA ASP A 109 5.94 -1.72 -1.86
C ASP A 109 5.11 -2.29 -3.03
N PHE A 110 4.42 -1.41 -3.76
CA PHE A 110 3.60 -1.76 -4.92
C PHE A 110 3.92 -0.89 -6.15
N PRO A 111 5.16 -0.94 -6.68
CA PRO A 111 5.62 -0.04 -7.74
C PRO A 111 4.91 -0.24 -9.08
N VAL A 112 4.34 -1.43 -9.28
CA VAL A 112 3.72 -1.82 -10.54
C VAL A 112 2.21 -1.64 -10.46
N PRO A 113 1.57 -0.94 -11.43
CA PRO A 113 0.12 -0.97 -11.55
C PRO A 113 -0.37 -2.40 -11.79
N ALA A 114 -1.37 -2.86 -11.05
CA ALA A 114 -1.86 -4.24 -11.18
C ALA A 114 -2.47 -4.53 -12.56
N ALA A 115 -2.93 -3.49 -13.26
CA ALA A 115 -3.37 -3.55 -14.65
C ALA A 115 -3.24 -2.19 -15.35
N ALA A 116 -3.33 -2.17 -16.68
CA ALA A 116 -3.26 -0.94 -17.47
C ALA A 116 -4.33 0.09 -17.06
N GLN A 117 -5.57 -0.34 -16.79
CA GLN A 117 -6.66 0.55 -16.37
C GLN A 117 -6.49 1.18 -14.97
N ASN A 118 -5.46 0.79 -14.22
CA ASN A 118 -5.18 1.32 -12.88
C ASN A 118 -4.32 2.61 -12.92
N VAL A 119 -3.99 3.08 -14.12
CA VAL A 119 -3.35 4.38 -14.34
C VAL A 119 -4.17 5.19 -15.33
N LEU A 120 -4.12 6.51 -15.21
CA LEU A 120 -4.67 7.41 -16.21
C LEU A 120 -3.55 7.88 -17.11
N VAL A 121 -3.71 7.73 -18.41
CA VAL A 121 -2.70 8.11 -19.41
C VAL A 121 -3.26 9.25 -20.25
N PHE A 122 -2.44 10.26 -20.49
CA PHE A 122 -2.76 11.43 -21.30
C PHE A 122 -1.69 11.65 -22.36
N VAL A 123 -2.14 11.96 -23.57
CA VAL A 123 -1.30 12.59 -24.60
C VAL A 123 -1.80 14.03 -24.68
N GLU A 124 -0.95 15.00 -24.30
CA GLU A 124 -1.38 16.36 -23.97
C GLU A 124 -2.50 16.36 -22.92
N ASN A 125 -3.69 16.85 -23.30
CA ASN A 125 -4.89 16.94 -22.46
C ASN A 125 -5.92 15.86 -22.84
N VAL A 126 -5.56 14.92 -23.72
CA VAL A 126 -6.46 13.88 -24.22
C VAL A 126 -6.26 12.60 -23.43
N PHE A 127 -7.28 12.21 -22.69
CA PHE A 127 -7.31 10.92 -21.98
C PHE A 127 -7.25 9.74 -22.95
N GLN A 128 -6.44 8.76 -22.61
CA GLN A 128 -6.20 7.55 -23.38
C GLN A 128 -6.85 6.36 -22.68
N ILE A 129 -7.53 5.51 -23.45
CA ILE A 129 -8.29 4.38 -22.92
C ILE A 129 -7.41 3.12 -22.93
N SER A 130 -7.32 2.45 -21.78
CA SER A 130 -6.65 1.15 -21.65
C SER A 130 -7.23 0.13 -22.63
N THR A 131 -6.39 -0.76 -23.15
CA THR A 131 -6.64 -1.79 -24.19
C THR A 131 -7.13 -1.29 -25.55
N THR A 132 -7.58 -0.04 -25.65
CA THR A 132 -7.97 0.61 -26.91
C THR A 132 -6.82 1.45 -27.48
N ASN A 133 -6.32 2.41 -26.70
CA ASN A 133 -5.26 3.32 -27.11
C ASN A 133 -3.89 2.86 -26.64
N TYR A 134 -3.83 2.16 -25.50
CA TYR A 134 -2.57 1.67 -24.95
C TYR A 134 -2.71 0.36 -24.19
N ILE A 135 -1.60 -0.34 -24.02
CA ILE A 135 -1.45 -1.51 -23.13
C ILE A 135 -0.29 -1.31 -22.17
N LEU A 136 -0.25 -2.11 -21.10
CA LEU A 136 0.89 -2.19 -20.19
C LEU A 136 1.84 -3.30 -20.67
N VAL A 137 3.11 -3.00 -20.87
CA VAL A 137 4.13 -3.95 -21.32
C VAL A 137 5.32 -3.96 -20.38
N GLN A 138 5.87 -5.15 -20.13
CA GLN A 138 7.08 -5.32 -19.32
C GLN A 138 8.29 -5.50 -20.22
N ASN A 139 9.38 -4.81 -19.91
CA ASN A 139 10.69 -4.93 -20.55
C ASN A 139 10.63 -4.95 -22.10
N PRO A 140 10.02 -3.93 -22.74
CA PRO A 140 10.02 -3.83 -24.19
C PRO A 140 11.45 -3.84 -24.77
N ALA A 141 11.60 -4.43 -25.96
CA ALA A 141 12.90 -4.59 -26.60
C ALA A 141 13.58 -3.23 -26.83
N GLY A 142 14.88 -3.13 -26.51
CA GLY A 142 15.65 -1.89 -26.66
C GLY A 142 15.42 -0.85 -25.56
N LYS A 143 14.60 -1.15 -24.54
CA LYS A 143 14.38 -0.28 -23.38
C LYS A 143 15.04 -0.83 -22.12
N THR A 144 15.29 0.05 -21.15
CA THR A 144 15.73 -0.36 -19.82
C THR A 144 14.69 -1.27 -19.15
N PRO A 145 15.08 -2.20 -18.27
CA PRO A 145 14.12 -3.03 -17.54
C PRO A 145 13.11 -2.18 -16.76
N GLY A 146 11.82 -2.55 -16.86
CA GLY A 146 10.72 -1.83 -16.22
C GLY A 146 9.37 -2.09 -16.88
N TRP A 147 8.35 -1.39 -16.41
CA TRP A 147 7.00 -1.39 -16.99
C TRP A 147 6.78 -0.13 -17.81
N TYR A 148 6.07 -0.25 -18.92
CA TYR A 148 5.89 0.79 -19.92
C TYR A 148 4.44 0.86 -20.38
N ILE A 149 4.03 2.05 -20.80
CA ILE A 149 2.82 2.25 -21.60
C ILE A 149 3.21 2.06 -23.06
N ARG A 150 2.55 1.13 -23.75
CA ARG A 150 2.67 0.94 -25.19
C ARG A 150 1.42 1.45 -25.88
N PHE A 151 1.54 2.48 -26.70
CA PHE A 151 0.45 2.95 -27.54
C PHE A 151 0.25 2.03 -28.76
N SER A 152 -0.99 1.96 -29.27
CA SER A 152 -1.31 1.23 -30.50
C SER A 152 -0.77 1.91 -31.76
N THR A 153 -0.52 3.22 -31.69
CA THR A 153 0.11 4.04 -32.73
C THR A 153 1.15 4.96 -32.12
N ALA A 154 2.14 5.38 -32.91
CA ALA A 154 3.16 6.32 -32.44
C ALA A 154 2.54 7.64 -31.96
N VAL A 155 3.11 8.21 -30.90
CA VAL A 155 2.64 9.48 -30.36
C VAL A 155 3.12 10.62 -31.27
N PRO A 156 2.24 11.56 -31.68
CA PRO A 156 2.63 12.61 -32.62
C PRO A 156 3.75 13.51 -32.07
N PHE A 157 4.46 14.18 -32.98
CA PHE A 157 5.66 14.94 -32.65
C PHE A 157 5.36 16.06 -31.65
N GLY A 158 6.19 16.15 -30.62
CA GLY A 158 6.10 17.20 -29.60
C GLY A 158 4.93 17.04 -28.62
N LYS A 159 4.15 15.96 -28.70
CA LYS A 159 3.01 15.72 -27.81
C LYS A 159 3.47 15.09 -26.50
N PRO A 160 3.36 15.77 -25.34
CA PRO A 160 3.77 15.21 -24.06
C PRO A 160 2.89 14.02 -23.65
N VAL A 161 3.52 13.01 -23.04
CA VAL A 161 2.83 11.87 -22.43
C VAL A 161 2.90 12.01 -20.91
N THR A 162 1.75 12.02 -20.25
CA THR A 162 1.63 12.10 -18.78
C THR A 162 0.86 10.90 -18.26
N VAL A 163 1.32 10.33 -17.15
CA VAL A 163 0.65 9.23 -16.46
C VAL A 163 0.36 9.63 -15.02
N LEU A 164 -0.86 9.36 -14.57
CA LEU A 164 -1.26 9.46 -13.17
C LEU A 164 -1.34 8.05 -12.58
N HIS A 165 -0.59 7.84 -11.50
CA HIS A 165 -0.44 6.55 -10.83
C HIS A 165 -1.32 6.42 -9.58
N ASN A 166 -1.35 5.20 -9.04
CA ASN A 166 -1.84 4.87 -7.70
C ASN A 166 -3.37 4.90 -7.49
N PHE A 167 -4.15 4.68 -8.56
CA PHE A 167 -5.59 4.47 -8.43
C PHE A 167 -5.96 3.06 -7.90
N ASP A 168 -4.97 2.19 -7.72
CA ASP A 168 -5.12 0.81 -7.23
C ASP A 168 -4.45 0.54 -5.89
N LYS A 169 -4.10 1.60 -5.15
CA LYS A 169 -3.42 1.51 -3.85
C LYS A 169 -4.38 1.58 -2.68
#